data_AF-U7D9C3-F1
#
_entry.id   AF-U7D9C3-F1
#
_cell.length_a   1.000
_cell.length_b   1.000
_cell.length_c   1.000
_cell.angle_alpha   90.00
_cell.angle_beta   90.00
_cell.angle_gamma   90.00
#
_symmetry.space_group_name_H-M   'P 1'
#
loop_
_entity.id
_entity.type
_entity.pdbx_description
1 polymer ?
#
loop_
_entity_poly.entity_id
_entity_poly.type
_entity_poly.pdbx_seq_one_letter_code
_entity_poly.pdbx_strand_id
1 'polypeptide(L)'
;MNELRGMFSGLHVSASGMRAQRVRQNTITSNLANAETTRTPEGGPYKRSFPVFKAQGEVAHDEYYKEGRLGGVATQENHFRIADYRESLQNLKTGMGVEVAEIRKDSRPPRMVHNPAHPDANEEGYVAMPNINIVEEMADMISASRSYEANVTAFNSTKNMLLEALKI
;
A
#
# COMPACT_ATOMS: atom_id res chain seq x y z
N MET A 1 -23.55 7.83 -20.75
CA MET A 1 -22.33 8.53 -20.29
C MET A 1 -21.72 7.96 -19.01
N ASN A 2 -22.46 7.33 -18.09
CA ASN A 2 -21.91 6.77 -16.85
C ASN A 2 -21.10 5.46 -17.00
N GLU A 3 -21.40 4.63 -18.01
CA GLU A 3 -20.74 3.33 -18.19
C GLU A 3 -19.26 3.44 -18.60
N LEU A 4 -18.93 4.39 -19.48
CA LEU A 4 -17.55 4.69 -19.90
C LEU A 4 -16.67 5.08 -18.69
N ARG A 5 -17.20 5.85 -17.74
CA ARG A 5 -16.49 6.26 -16.51
C ARG A 5 -16.11 5.04 -15.65
N GLY A 6 -16.97 4.03 -15.58
CA GLY A 6 -16.69 2.78 -14.85
C GLY A 6 -15.58 1.95 -15.51
N MET A 7 -15.58 1.81 -16.83
CA MET A 7 -14.55 1.05 -17.56
C MET A 7 -13.17 1.71 -17.48
N PHE A 8 -13.08 3.04 -17.62
CA PHE A 8 -11.82 3.76 -17.44
C PHE A 8 -11.33 3.72 -15.98
N SER A 9 -12.24 3.69 -15.01
CA SER A 9 -11.89 3.46 -13.60
C SER A 9 -11.30 2.05 -13.38
N GLY A 10 -11.88 1.01 -13.98
CA GLY A 10 -11.33 -0.36 -13.90
C GLY A 10 -9.89 -0.48 -14.43
N LEU A 11 -9.61 0.14 -15.59
CA LEU A 11 -8.25 0.21 -16.13
C LEU A 11 -7.30 0.97 -15.20
N HIS A 12 -7.74 2.11 -14.67
CA HIS A 12 -6.95 2.93 -13.76
C HIS A 12 -6.61 2.21 -12.45
N VAL A 13 -7.60 1.57 -11.82
CA VAL A 13 -7.41 0.76 -10.61
C VAL A 13 -6.41 -0.36 -10.86
N SER A 14 -6.59 -1.11 -11.95
CA SER A 14 -5.68 -2.21 -12.31
C SER A 14 -4.26 -1.72 -12.56
N ALA A 15 -4.11 -0.60 -13.27
CA ALA A 15 -2.81 0.02 -13.54
C ALA A 15 -2.11 0.53 -12.27
N SER A 16 -2.86 1.19 -11.39
CA SER A 16 -2.36 1.67 -10.09
C SER A 16 -1.96 0.50 -9.18
N GLY A 17 -2.76 -0.57 -9.14
CA GLY A 17 -2.46 -1.80 -8.42
C GLY A 17 -1.21 -2.51 -8.93
N MET A 18 -1.03 -2.60 -10.26
CA MET A 18 0.21 -3.13 -10.85
C MET A 18 1.45 -2.35 -10.42
N ARG A 19 1.38 -1.01 -10.43
CA ARG A 19 2.49 -0.16 -9.98
C ARG A 19 2.79 -0.38 -8.49
N ALA A 20 1.77 -0.44 -7.66
CA ALA A 20 1.92 -0.70 -6.22
C ALA A 20 2.55 -2.06 -5.94
N GLN A 21 2.11 -3.13 -6.61
CA GLN A 21 2.69 -4.47 -6.44
C GLN A 21 4.11 -4.56 -7.00
N ARG A 22 4.46 -3.83 -8.07
CA ARG A 22 5.84 -3.73 -8.54
C ARG A 22 6.76 -3.10 -7.51
N VAL A 23 6.31 -2.04 -6.84
CA VAL A 23 7.07 -1.43 -5.74
C VAL A 23 7.23 -2.44 -4.59
N ARG A 24 6.17 -3.16 -4.21
CA ARG A 24 6.25 -4.23 -3.21
C ARG A 24 7.28 -5.30 -3.58
N GLN A 25 7.26 -5.79 -4.81
CA GLN A 25 8.24 -6.76 -5.31
C GLN A 25 9.68 -6.22 -5.20
N ASN A 26 9.92 -4.99 -5.64
CA ASN A 26 11.24 -4.36 -5.54
C ASN A 26 11.71 -4.25 -4.07
N THR A 27 10.81 -3.90 -3.16
CA THR A 27 11.12 -3.81 -1.73
C THR A 27 11.46 -5.18 -1.14
N ILE A 28 10.67 -6.21 -1.44
CA ILE A 28 10.91 -7.58 -0.96
C ILE A 28 12.24 -8.11 -1.53
N THR A 29 12.51 -7.88 -2.82
CA THR A 29 13.79 -8.26 -3.43
C THR A 29 14.96 -7.57 -2.75
N SER A 30 14.83 -6.28 -2.41
CA SER A 30 15.85 -5.56 -1.65
C SER A 30 16.05 -6.15 -0.25
N ASN A 31 14.97 -6.51 0.45
CA ASN A 31 15.07 -7.18 1.74
C ASN A 31 15.79 -8.53 1.63
N LEU A 32 15.42 -9.36 0.65
CA LEU A 32 16.03 -10.67 0.43
C LEU A 32 17.52 -10.55 0.08
N ALA A 33 17.88 -9.60 -0.77
CA ALA A 33 19.28 -9.37 -1.16
C ALA A 33 20.15 -8.87 0.00
N ASN A 34 19.56 -8.16 0.97
CA ASN A 34 20.26 -7.61 2.13
C ASN A 34 19.97 -8.38 3.43
N ALA A 35 19.40 -9.59 3.35
CA ALA A 35 19.02 -10.38 4.53
C ALA A 35 20.23 -10.76 5.41
N GLU A 36 21.40 -10.88 4.80
CA GLU A 36 22.67 -11.22 5.47
C GLU A 36 23.60 -10.00 5.62
N THR A 37 23.12 -8.78 5.37
CA THR A 37 23.95 -7.57 5.41
C THR A 37 24.04 -7.01 6.83
N THR A 38 25.19 -7.25 7.46
CA THR A 38 25.53 -6.80 8.83
C THR A 38 26.05 -5.37 8.91
N ARG A 39 26.50 -4.80 7.78
CA ARG A 39 27.13 -3.48 7.72
C ARG A 39 26.59 -2.67 6.55
N THR A 40 25.83 -1.62 6.83
CA THR A 40 25.45 -0.62 5.82
C THR A 40 26.36 0.63 5.89
N PRO A 41 26.36 1.49 4.86
CA PRO A 41 27.12 2.74 4.88
C PRO A 41 26.79 3.67 6.06
N GLU A 42 25.56 3.59 6.57
CA GLU A 42 25.08 4.38 7.71
C GLU A 42 25.44 3.77 9.07
N GLY A 43 26.02 2.56 9.08
CA GLY A 43 26.36 1.79 10.27
C GLY A 43 25.26 0.83 10.72
N GLY A 44 25.69 -0.33 11.22
CA GLY A 44 24.82 -1.39 11.71
C GLY A 44 24.19 -2.26 10.59
N PRO A 45 23.35 -3.23 10.97
CA PRO A 45 22.73 -4.16 10.02
C PRO A 45 21.62 -3.50 9.21
N TYR A 46 21.37 -4.06 8.03
CA TYR A 46 20.27 -3.64 7.17
C TYR A 46 18.93 -3.75 7.90
N LYS A 47 18.06 -2.75 7.70
CA LYS A 47 16.70 -2.73 8.23
C LYS A 47 15.71 -3.05 7.14
N ARG A 48 14.88 -4.06 7.39
CA ARG A 48 13.76 -4.45 6.53
C ARG A 48 12.93 -3.22 6.16
N SER A 49 12.60 -3.09 4.89
CA SER A 49 11.72 -2.04 4.39
C SER A 49 10.39 -2.63 3.90
N PHE A 50 9.30 -1.86 3.96
CA PHE A 50 8.02 -2.26 3.39
C PHE A 50 7.26 -1.05 2.85
N PRO A 51 6.53 -1.18 1.73
CA PRO A 51 5.72 -0.10 1.20
C PRO A 51 4.45 0.08 2.03
N VAL A 52 4.04 1.33 2.20
CA VAL A 52 2.74 1.72 2.75
C VAL A 52 1.89 2.22 1.58
N PHE A 53 0.71 1.66 1.43
CA PHE A 53 -0.24 2.06 0.38
C PHE A 53 -1.35 2.93 0.97
N LYS A 54 -1.84 3.87 0.18
CA LYS A 54 -3.04 4.66 0.49
C LYS A 54 -4.00 4.66 -0.68
N ALA A 55 -5.28 4.88 -0.39
CA ALA A 55 -6.27 5.00 -1.43
C ALA A 55 -6.11 6.36 -2.13
N GLN A 56 -6.12 6.35 -3.45
CA GLN A 56 -6.08 7.61 -4.20
C GLN A 56 -7.42 8.33 -3.99
N GLY A 57 -7.40 9.59 -3.56
CA GLY A 57 -8.62 10.36 -3.26
C GLY A 57 -9.20 10.13 -1.86
N GLU A 58 -8.45 9.48 -0.97
CA GLU A 58 -8.73 9.49 0.47
C GLU A 58 -8.66 10.94 0.98
N VAL A 59 -9.83 11.55 1.18
CA VAL A 59 -9.95 12.80 1.94
C VAL A 59 -9.68 12.43 3.38
N ALA A 60 -8.69 13.05 4.01
CA ALA A 60 -8.37 12.77 5.40
C ALA A 60 -9.66 12.88 6.23
N HIS A 61 -9.99 11.85 7.00
CA HIS A 61 -11.15 11.85 7.90
C HIS A 61 -11.20 13.11 8.79
N ASP A 62 -10.02 13.64 9.10
CA ASP A 62 -9.79 14.86 9.88
C ASP A 62 -10.24 16.16 9.18
N GLU A 63 -10.31 16.16 7.85
CA GLU A 63 -10.81 17.29 7.04
C GLU A 63 -12.34 17.31 7.01
N TYR A 64 -12.98 16.15 7.21
CA TYR A 64 -14.43 15.99 7.19
C TYR A 64 -15.12 16.62 8.42
N TYR A 65 -14.42 16.80 9.54
CA TYR A 65 -14.92 17.45 10.75
C TYR A 65 -14.42 18.88 10.96
N LYS A 66 -13.60 19.43 10.05
CA LYS A 66 -12.95 20.74 10.23
C LYS A 66 -13.86 21.95 9.98
N GLU A 67 -15.05 21.78 9.40
CA GLU A 67 -16.03 22.85 9.34
C GLU A 67 -17.36 22.43 9.98
N GLY A 68 -17.39 22.60 11.30
CA GLY A 68 -18.63 22.67 12.07
C GLY A 68 -19.46 23.89 11.66
N ARG A 69 -20.19 23.77 10.55
CA ARG A 69 -21.48 24.42 10.39
C ARG A 69 -22.50 23.34 10.07
N LEU A 70 -22.91 22.63 11.13
CA LEU A 70 -24.14 21.83 11.17
C LEU A 70 -25.35 22.78 11.05
N GLY A 71 -25.50 23.40 9.88
CA GLY A 71 -26.56 24.34 9.54
C GLY A 71 -27.80 23.62 9.02
N GLY A 72 -28.33 22.66 9.78
CA GLY A 72 -29.68 22.13 9.54
C GLY A 72 -30.68 22.93 10.35
N VAL A 73 -31.79 23.38 9.77
CA VAL A 73 -32.87 24.05 10.53
C VAL A 73 -33.58 22.99 11.37
N ALA A 74 -33.46 23.06 12.69
CA ALA A 74 -34.19 22.18 13.59
C ALA A 74 -35.66 22.61 13.60
N THR A 75 -36.58 21.70 13.28
CA THR A 75 -38.03 21.96 13.43
C THR A 75 -38.48 21.90 14.90
N GLN A 76 -37.66 21.38 15.82
CA GLN A 76 -37.86 21.42 17.29
C GLN A 76 -36.51 21.49 18.02
N GLU A 77 -36.44 22.21 19.15
CA GLU A 77 -35.21 22.54 19.88
C GLU A 77 -34.42 21.32 20.42
N ASN A 78 -35.08 20.18 20.67
CA ASN A 78 -34.49 19.01 21.34
C ASN A 78 -34.32 17.77 20.46
N HIS A 79 -34.46 17.89 19.13
CA HIS A 79 -34.26 16.74 18.25
C HIS A 79 -32.82 16.66 17.74
N PHE A 80 -32.24 15.45 17.73
CA PHE A 80 -30.97 15.18 17.06
C PHE A 80 -31.03 15.66 15.61
N ARG A 81 -30.13 16.57 15.25
CA ARG A 81 -29.99 17.03 13.86
C ARG A 81 -29.52 15.86 13.01
N ILE A 82 -30.38 15.39 12.11
CA ILE A 82 -29.97 14.46 11.07
C ILE A 82 -29.12 15.29 10.09
N ALA A 83 -27.81 15.05 10.08
CA ALA A 83 -26.95 15.60 9.05
C ALA A 83 -27.43 15.06 7.69
N ASP A 84 -27.62 15.94 6.70
CA ASP A 84 -27.95 15.52 5.34
C ASP A 84 -26.74 14.80 4.71
N TYR A 85 -26.64 13.50 4.96
CA TYR A 85 -25.59 12.61 4.41
C TYR A 85 -25.68 12.40 2.89
N ARG A 86 -26.68 12.99 2.22
CA ARG A 86 -26.93 12.78 0.78
C ARG A 86 -25.88 13.42 -0.12
N GLU A 87 -25.21 14.49 0.32
CA GLU A 87 -24.27 15.24 -0.52
C GLU A 87 -22.83 14.67 -0.44
N SER A 88 -22.46 14.01 0.65
CA SER A 88 -21.10 13.50 0.83
C SER A 88 -20.82 12.16 0.15
N LEU A 89 -21.85 11.33 -0.06
CA LEU A 89 -21.73 10.09 -0.83
C LEU A 89 -21.55 10.34 -2.34
N GLN A 90 -21.91 11.53 -2.83
CA GLN A 90 -21.70 11.91 -4.24
C GLN A 90 -20.22 12.24 -4.53
N ASN A 91 -19.49 12.69 -3.50
CA ASN A 91 -18.06 12.99 -3.57
C ASN A 91 -17.17 11.86 -3.05
N LEU A 92 -17.75 10.70 -2.68
CA LEU A 92 -16.97 9.49 -2.47
C LEU A 92 -16.38 9.12 -3.83
N LYS A 93 -15.12 9.51 -4.05
CA LYS A 93 -14.31 9.22 -5.24
C LYS A 93 -13.97 7.73 -5.26
N THR A 94 -14.99 6.89 -5.34
CA THR A 94 -14.89 5.44 -5.45
C THR A 94 -14.21 5.08 -6.77
N GLY A 95 -13.19 4.22 -6.72
CA GLY A 95 -12.52 3.70 -7.92
C GLY A 95 -11.31 4.50 -8.42
N MET A 96 -10.66 5.31 -7.58
CA MET A 96 -9.44 6.02 -7.97
C MET A 96 -8.16 5.18 -7.89
N GLY A 97 -8.21 3.96 -7.36
CA GLY A 97 -7.05 3.08 -7.30
C GLY A 97 -6.19 3.33 -6.06
N VAL A 98 -4.92 2.91 -6.13
CA VAL A 98 -4.00 2.83 -4.99
C VAL A 98 -2.68 3.49 -5.37
N GLU A 99 -2.10 4.23 -4.42
CA GLU A 99 -0.78 4.82 -4.57
C GLU A 99 0.15 4.41 -3.42
N VAL A 100 1.45 4.48 -3.66
CA VAL A 100 2.47 4.24 -2.62
C VAL A 100 2.66 5.53 -1.85
N ALA A 101 2.27 5.53 -0.58
CA ALA A 101 2.44 6.68 0.30
C ALA A 101 3.92 6.89 0.64
N GLU A 102 4.58 5.82 1.07
CA GLU A 102 5.99 5.83 1.46
C GLU A 102 6.55 4.40 1.53
N ILE A 103 7.88 4.28 1.63
CA ILE A 103 8.56 3.04 1.97
C ILE A 103 9.13 3.22 3.38
N ARG A 104 8.62 2.44 4.33
CA ARG A 104 8.97 2.57 5.75
C ARG A 104 9.97 1.49 6.14
N LYS A 105 10.97 1.88 6.94
CA LYS A 105 11.91 0.94 7.57
C LYS A 105 11.30 0.36 8.85
N ASP A 106 11.56 -0.91 9.10
CA ASP A 106 11.16 -1.62 10.32
C ASP A 106 11.93 -1.07 11.54
N SER A 107 11.20 -0.84 12.62
CA SER A 107 11.73 -0.32 13.89
C SER A 107 12.10 -1.42 14.88
N ARG A 108 11.83 -2.69 14.57
CA ARG A 108 12.18 -3.83 15.44
C ARG A 108 13.71 -3.93 15.61
N PRO A 109 14.18 -4.37 16.79
CA PRO A 109 15.61 -4.55 17.02
C PRO A 109 16.19 -5.62 16.06
N PRO A 110 17.49 -5.51 15.72
CA PRO A 110 18.20 -6.55 14.97
C PRO A 110 18.19 -7.90 15.69
N ARG A 111 18.27 -8.99 14.93
CA ARG A 111 18.37 -10.33 15.48
C ARG A 111 19.82 -10.59 15.91
N MET A 112 20.04 -10.89 17.17
CA MET A 112 21.37 -11.27 17.66
C MET A 112 21.61 -12.76 17.38
N VAL A 113 22.67 -13.06 16.63
CA VAL A 113 23.07 -14.44 16.30
C VAL A 113 24.46 -14.69 16.85
N HIS A 114 24.62 -15.76 17.63
CA HIS A 114 25.93 -16.14 18.17
C HIS A 114 26.78 -16.77 17.05
N ASN A 115 27.80 -16.03 16.60
CA ASN A 115 28.78 -16.47 15.62
C ASN A 115 30.15 -15.84 15.94
N PRO A 116 30.94 -16.46 16.83
CA PRO A 116 32.25 -15.94 17.24
C PRO A 116 33.28 -15.85 16.12
N ALA A 117 33.08 -16.54 15.00
CA ALA A 117 33.98 -16.50 13.84
C ALA A 117 33.68 -15.34 12.88
N HIS A 118 32.62 -14.56 13.11
CA HIS A 118 32.22 -13.47 12.24
C HIS A 118 33.04 -12.19 12.52
N PRO A 119 33.51 -11.47 11.49
CA PRO A 119 34.32 -10.25 11.67
C PRO A 119 33.57 -9.11 12.36
N ASP A 120 32.25 -9.10 12.27
CA ASP A 120 31.36 -8.11 12.93
C ASP A 120 30.81 -8.59 14.28
N ALA A 121 31.36 -9.66 14.88
CA ALA A 121 30.94 -10.11 16.19
C ALA A 121 31.39 -9.14 17.29
N ASN A 122 30.55 -8.95 18.31
CA ASN A 122 30.93 -8.25 19.53
C ASN A 122 31.87 -9.10 20.40
N GLU A 123 32.35 -8.54 21.52
CA GLU A 123 33.26 -9.21 22.46
C GLU A 123 32.71 -10.54 23.02
N GLU A 124 31.39 -10.68 23.04
CA GLU A 124 30.67 -11.88 23.51
C GLU A 124 30.41 -12.91 22.39
N GLY A 125 30.84 -12.63 21.14
CA GLY A 125 30.66 -13.52 19.99
C GLY A 125 29.30 -13.42 19.29
N TYR A 126 28.50 -12.39 19.58
CA TYR A 126 27.21 -12.13 18.94
C TYR A 126 27.32 -11.12 17.79
N VAL A 127 26.57 -11.38 16.72
CA VAL A 127 26.46 -10.53 15.54
C VAL A 127 25.04 -9.98 15.46
N ALA A 128 24.92 -8.67 15.24
CA ALA A 128 23.65 -8.03 14.96
C ALA A 128 23.28 -8.28 13.48
N MET A 129 22.32 -9.17 13.24
CA MET A 129 21.82 -9.51 11.91
C MET A 129 20.52 -8.75 11.59
N PRO A 130 20.24 -8.46 10.31
CA PRO A 130 18.94 -7.97 9.88
C PRO A 130 17.79 -8.84 10.39
N ASN A 131 16.70 -8.22 10.84
CA ASN A 131 15.49 -8.93 11.24
C ASN A 131 14.61 -9.21 10.00
N ILE A 132 15.10 -10.07 9.11
CA ILE A 132 14.44 -10.45 7.87
C ILE A 132 14.20 -11.96 7.88
N ASN A 133 12.93 -12.35 7.73
CA ASN A 133 12.55 -13.76 7.57
C ASN A 133 12.37 -14.06 6.09
N ILE A 134 13.32 -14.80 5.51
CA ILE A 134 13.33 -15.14 4.08
C ILE A 134 12.05 -15.91 3.69
N VAL A 135 11.53 -16.76 4.56
CA VAL A 135 10.30 -17.52 4.28
C VAL A 135 9.10 -16.59 4.15
N GLU A 136 8.99 -15.60 5.04
CA GLU A 136 7.94 -14.57 4.96
C GLU A 136 8.10 -13.69 3.72
N GLU A 137 9.33 -13.24 3.41
CA GLU A 137 9.60 -12.43 2.23
C GLU A 137 9.29 -13.18 0.93
N MET A 138 9.62 -14.48 0.84
CA MET A 138 9.26 -15.31 -0.31
C MET A 138 7.74 -15.50 -0.42
N ALA A 139 7.04 -15.71 0.70
CA ALA A 139 5.58 -15.79 0.71
C ALA A 139 4.92 -14.47 0.28
N ASP A 140 5.44 -13.34 0.78
CA ASP A 140 5.04 -12.00 0.38
C ASP A 140 5.31 -11.74 -1.10
N MET A 141 6.44 -12.22 -1.64
CA MET A 141 6.76 -12.10 -3.06
C MET A 141 5.76 -12.87 -3.91
N ILE A 142 5.42 -14.10 -3.52
CA ILE A 142 4.40 -14.90 -4.20
C ILE A 142 3.06 -14.18 -4.18
N SER A 143 2.64 -13.64 -3.02
CA SER A 143 1.40 -12.88 -2.90
C SER A 143 1.40 -11.64 -3.80
N ALA A 144 2.51 -10.91 -3.87
CA ALA A 144 2.65 -9.72 -4.71
C ALA A 144 2.60 -10.07 -6.20
N SER A 145 3.26 -11.17 -6.61
CA SER A 145 3.23 -11.67 -7.99
C SER A 145 1.82 -12.08 -8.43
N ARG A 146 1.11 -12.87 -7.61
CA ARG A 146 -0.29 -13.25 -7.90
C ARG A 146 -1.22 -12.04 -7.99
N SER A 147 -1.01 -11.03 -7.13
CA SER A 147 -1.78 -9.78 -7.18
C SER A 147 -1.48 -8.97 -8.44
N TYR A 148 -0.22 -8.94 -8.87
CA TYR A 148 0.18 -8.30 -10.14
C TYR A 148 -0.47 -9.00 -11.34
N GLU A 149 -0.40 -10.33 -11.39
CA GLU A 149 -1.03 -11.15 -12.44
C GLU A 149 -2.55 -10.98 -12.50
N ALA A 150 -3.21 -10.94 -11.34
CA ALA A 150 -4.65 -10.68 -11.26
C ALA A 150 -5.01 -9.31 -11.85
N ASN A 151 -4.22 -8.26 -11.54
CA ASN A 151 -4.42 -6.93 -12.11
C ASN A 151 -4.16 -6.88 -13.62
N VAL A 152 -3.14 -7.60 -14.12
CA VAL A 152 -2.89 -7.74 -15.57
C VAL A 152 -4.09 -8.39 -16.26
N THR A 153 -4.64 -9.45 -15.68
CA THR A 153 -5.82 -10.14 -16.20
C THR A 153 -7.02 -9.20 -16.26
N ALA A 154 -7.35 -8.52 -15.15
CA ALA A 154 -8.46 -7.57 -15.09
C ALA A 154 -8.31 -6.40 -16.08
N PHE A 155 -7.08 -5.88 -16.23
CA PHE A 155 -6.77 -4.84 -17.20
C PHE A 155 -7.04 -5.31 -18.64
N ASN A 156 -6.57 -6.52 -18.99
CA ASN A 156 -6.77 -7.09 -20.32
C ASN A 156 -8.24 -7.39 -20.62
N SER A 157 -9.00 -7.93 -19.65
CA SER A 157 -10.44 -8.13 -19.79
C SER A 157 -11.17 -6.81 -20.07
N THR A 158 -10.84 -5.76 -19.32
CA THR A 158 -11.44 -4.43 -19.50
C THR A 158 -11.06 -3.83 -20.85
N LYS A 159 -9.80 -3.95 -21.26
CA LYS A 159 -9.32 -3.53 -22.58
C LYS A 159 -10.08 -4.23 -23.71
N ASN A 160 -10.28 -5.55 -23.62
CA ASN A 160 -10.99 -6.31 -24.64
C ASN A 160 -12.45 -5.86 -24.75
N MET A 161 -13.15 -5.68 -23.62
CA MET A 161 -14.53 -5.16 -23.63
C MET A 161 -14.63 -3.78 -24.30
N LEU A 162 -13.67 -2.88 -24.02
CA LEU A 162 -13.58 -1.56 -24.67
C LEU A 162 -13.34 -1.66 -26.18
N LEU A 163 -12.45 -2.55 -26.61
CA LEU A 163 -12.15 -2.74 -28.03
C LEU A 163 -13.34 -3.31 -28.79
N GLU A 164 -14.08 -4.26 -28.21
CA GLU A 164 -15.31 -4.76 -28.83
C GLU A 164 -16.40 -3.68 -28.93
N ALA A 165 -16.53 -2.83 -27.91
CA ALA A 165 -17.46 -1.71 -27.94
C ALA A 165 -17.13 -0.66 -29.01
N LEU A 166 -15.87 -0.52 -29.41
CA LEU A 166 -15.42 0.43 -30.44
C LEU A 166 -15.65 -0.07 -31.88
N LYS A 167 -15.91 -1.37 -32.07
CA LYS A 167 -16.10 -1.97 -33.41
C LYS A 167 -17.51 -1.82 -33.98
N ILE A 168 -18.44 -1.30 -33.18
CA ILE A 168 -19.84 -1.05 -33.55
C ILE A 168 -19.97 0.42 -33.94
#